data_AF-A0A1C5HGN3-F1
#
_entry.id   AF-A0A1C5HGN3-F1
#
_cell.length_a   1.000
_cell.length_b   1.000
_cell.length_c   1.000
_cell.angle_alpha   90.00
_cell.angle_beta   90.00
_cell.angle_gamma   90.00
#
_symmetry.space_group_name_H-M   'P 1'
#
loop_
_entity.id
_entity.type
_entity.pdbx_description
1 polymer ?
#
loop_
_entity_poly.entity_id
_entity_poly.type
_entity_poly.pdbx_seq_one_letter_code
_entity_poly.pdbx_strand_id
1 'polypeptide(L)'
;MSNYLRKNSENTAPGSRRKLWLATGVAGLTGVVSLAGVAAGTSAGAAGADRLADLKWATAEQVTKDAGAGQGSEGEADKGGKGPDARGGQGKDWQGKGQGQDWQGKGKDGRDQKGKEKDEYGPAKQLPCDSDVLVEAVNRANLDNGGVFRLAKDCEYKLTEQTDNNAFPAIDERIVLLGHNSKLVHDGSELFRFFQVLNGGELILKDLTLKGGQVTSPPPLQPNGANGGALLVEEGGQAVLKHTKLVDNRATGVGATGGNGGAIYNLGDVEIHDSLLADNHARGTGTPGGNGGAIYNEGTLTIHKSELANNTATSTGNGGNGGAIANDDNGIVSVAHSKIANNKASNDGGGIWSDDDTRVTVTHSKVIGNVACDDGGGIWNDGDSELTLEHVVVAGNKATDDGGGLFHDSSAVVVVRHSKFLDNTAGDNGGGIFNGERMNIYATEFKGNHAEEGGAIYNDGDGDLAIRTSKIVYNFAANTGTANSGAGGIFNDNGTVVLDDKTIVAKNEPRNCVDVPGCAN
;
A
#
# COMPACT_ATOMS: atom_id res chain seq x y z
N MET A 1 2.34 -23.01 -60.99
CA MET A 1 1.47 -23.91 -60.20
C MET A 1 2.14 -24.16 -58.86
N SER A 2 1.67 -23.52 -57.79
CA SER A 2 1.38 -24.18 -56.51
C SER A 2 0.83 -23.14 -55.56
N ASN A 3 -0.36 -23.43 -55.03
CA ASN A 3 -1.18 -22.59 -54.19
C ASN A 3 -0.70 -22.63 -52.73
N TYR A 4 -0.75 -21.49 -52.04
CA TYR A 4 -0.97 -21.47 -50.59
C TYR A 4 -2.25 -20.69 -50.33
N LEU A 5 -3.30 -21.43 -50.01
CA LEU A 5 -4.63 -20.95 -49.66
C LEU A 5 -4.63 -20.48 -48.20
N ARG A 6 -5.03 -19.21 -48.01
CA ARG A 6 -5.59 -18.68 -46.75
C ARG A 6 -6.81 -19.53 -46.36
N LYS A 7 -6.91 -19.90 -45.08
CA LYS A 7 -8.17 -20.27 -44.45
C LYS A 7 -8.63 -19.12 -43.56
N ASN A 8 -9.79 -18.57 -43.91
CA ASN A 8 -10.67 -17.85 -42.99
C ASN A 8 -11.55 -18.87 -42.26
N SER A 9 -11.73 -18.67 -40.96
CA SER A 9 -12.89 -19.08 -40.15
C SER A 9 -12.61 -18.56 -38.73
N GLU A 10 -13.49 -18.01 -37.92
CA GLU A 10 -14.92 -17.69 -37.94
C GLU A 10 -15.10 -16.84 -36.67
N ASN A 11 -16.02 -15.86 -36.70
CA ASN A 11 -16.44 -15.12 -35.50
C ASN A 11 -16.92 -16.07 -34.41
N THR A 12 -16.32 -15.99 -33.23
CA THR A 12 -16.93 -16.47 -31.98
C THR A 12 -16.68 -15.46 -30.88
N ALA A 13 -17.76 -14.82 -30.43
CA ALA A 13 -17.81 -13.94 -29.26
C ALA A 13 -17.28 -14.66 -27.99
N PRO A 14 -16.67 -13.94 -27.03
CA PRO A 14 -16.29 -14.54 -25.77
C PRO A 14 -17.53 -14.75 -24.89
N GLY A 15 -17.85 -16.01 -24.60
CA GLY A 15 -18.91 -16.37 -23.66
C GLY A 15 -18.44 -16.26 -22.22
N SER A 16 -19.10 -15.40 -21.44
CA SER A 16 -18.92 -15.29 -20.00
C SER A 16 -19.17 -16.64 -19.30
N ARG A 17 -18.17 -17.14 -18.57
CA ARG A 17 -18.29 -18.35 -17.73
C ARG A 17 -18.35 -17.94 -16.27
N ARG A 18 -19.57 -17.76 -15.76
CA ARG A 18 -19.86 -17.70 -14.32
C ARG A 18 -19.35 -18.98 -13.63
N LYS A 19 -18.37 -18.84 -12.73
CA LYS A 19 -17.98 -19.91 -11.80
C LYS A 19 -18.75 -19.75 -10.50
N LEU A 20 -19.72 -20.65 -10.31
CA LEU A 20 -20.48 -20.77 -9.07
C LEU A 20 -19.63 -21.52 -8.03
N TRP A 21 -19.16 -20.84 -6.98
CA TRP A 21 -18.51 -21.51 -5.85
C TRP A 21 -19.54 -21.87 -4.77
N LEU A 22 -19.62 -23.16 -4.46
CA LEU A 22 -20.38 -23.72 -3.34
C LEU A 22 -19.57 -23.54 -2.05
N ALA A 23 -20.03 -22.65 -1.17
CA ALA A 23 -19.54 -22.56 0.20
C ALA A 23 -20.12 -23.71 1.04
N THR A 24 -19.31 -24.71 1.37
CA THR A 24 -19.64 -25.67 2.44
C THR A 24 -18.99 -25.21 3.74
N GLY A 25 -19.79 -24.59 4.61
CA GLY A 25 -19.40 -24.30 5.98
C GLY A 25 -19.32 -25.58 6.82
N VAL A 26 -18.30 -25.66 7.67
CA VAL A 26 -18.30 -26.53 8.84
C VAL A 26 -17.92 -25.68 10.05
N ALA A 27 -18.89 -25.53 10.95
CA ALA A 27 -18.73 -24.89 12.24
C ALA A 27 -18.23 -25.90 13.29
N GLY A 28 -17.24 -25.46 14.08
CA GLY A 28 -17.11 -25.74 15.51
C GLY A 28 -16.47 -27.06 15.95
N LEU A 29 -15.37 -26.95 16.71
CA LEU A 29 -15.35 -27.39 18.12
C LEU A 29 -14.09 -26.91 18.87
N THR A 30 -14.34 -26.64 20.14
CA THR A 30 -13.58 -26.00 21.21
C THR A 30 -12.46 -26.84 21.85
N GLY A 31 -11.42 -26.16 22.36
CA GLY A 31 -10.54 -26.57 23.49
C GLY A 31 -9.45 -27.61 23.14
N VAL A 32 -8.25 -27.66 23.74
CA VAL A 32 -7.77 -27.27 25.08
C VAL A 32 -6.24 -27.08 25.03
N VAL A 33 -5.74 -26.22 25.91
CA VAL A 33 -4.35 -25.99 26.35
C VAL A 33 -3.53 -27.28 26.52
N SER A 34 -2.27 -27.27 26.11
CA SER A 34 -1.19 -28.08 26.73
C SER A 34 0.17 -27.43 26.53
N LEU A 35 0.71 -26.86 27.62
CA LEU A 35 2.13 -26.57 27.78
C LEU A 35 2.91 -27.89 27.85
N ALA A 36 3.96 -28.02 27.04
CA ALA A 36 5.04 -28.96 27.31
C ALA A 36 6.37 -28.31 26.93
N GLY A 37 7.14 -27.96 27.96
CA GLY A 37 8.52 -27.52 27.81
C GLY A 37 9.42 -28.69 27.43
N VAL A 38 10.40 -28.41 26.58
CA VAL A 38 11.63 -29.20 26.47
C VAL A 38 12.80 -28.22 26.41
N ALA A 39 13.62 -28.25 27.47
CA ALA A 39 14.92 -27.63 27.52
C ALA A 39 15.98 -28.60 26.98
N ALA A 40 16.91 -28.09 26.17
CA ALA A 40 18.36 -28.30 26.24
C ALA A 40 19.00 -28.21 24.85
N GLY A 41 19.88 -27.22 24.67
CA GLY A 41 20.73 -27.09 23.49
C GLY A 41 21.64 -25.88 23.66
N THR A 42 22.76 -26.07 24.35
CA THR A 42 23.77 -25.06 24.65
C THR A 42 24.54 -24.61 23.40
N SER A 43 24.63 -23.29 23.17
CA SER A 43 25.86 -22.65 22.70
C SER A 43 25.89 -21.18 23.14
N ALA A 44 27.07 -20.78 23.62
CA ALA A 44 27.32 -19.54 24.32
C ALA A 44 27.52 -18.34 23.37
N GLY A 45 27.06 -17.17 23.80
CA GLY A 45 27.33 -15.88 23.16
C GLY A 45 26.72 -14.73 23.96
N ALA A 46 27.06 -14.61 25.25
CA ALA A 46 26.58 -13.52 26.09
C ALA A 46 27.41 -12.25 25.85
N ALA A 47 26.80 -11.27 25.18
CA ALA A 47 27.19 -9.86 25.25
C ALA A 47 25.96 -8.99 24.98
N GLY A 48 25.36 -8.41 26.04
CA GLY A 48 24.20 -7.54 25.88
C GLY A 48 23.40 -7.34 27.16
N ALA A 49 24.04 -6.93 28.26
CA ALA A 49 23.33 -6.51 29.47
C ALA A 49 23.72 -5.11 29.99
N ASP A 50 24.69 -4.44 29.36
CA ASP A 50 25.24 -3.17 29.85
C ASP A 50 24.82 -1.92 29.05
N ARG A 51 24.02 -2.05 27.96
CA ARG A 51 23.69 -0.88 27.09
C ARG A 51 22.34 -0.23 27.34
N LEU A 52 21.43 -0.85 28.10
CA LEU A 52 20.08 -0.31 28.36
C LEU A 52 19.95 0.49 29.67
N ALA A 53 20.97 0.48 30.53
CA ALA A 53 20.89 1.09 31.87
C ALA A 53 20.86 2.63 31.89
N ASP A 54 21.19 3.29 30.77
CA ASP A 54 21.26 4.75 30.66
C ASP A 54 19.97 5.42 30.13
N LEU A 55 18.95 4.64 29.79
CA LEU A 55 17.66 5.18 29.38
C LEU A 55 16.86 5.61 30.62
N LYS A 56 16.45 6.88 30.70
CA LYS A 56 15.60 7.38 31.79
C LYS A 56 14.14 7.03 31.52
N TRP A 57 13.58 6.16 32.35
CA TRP A 57 12.16 5.79 32.34
C TRP A 57 11.40 6.82 33.17
N ALA A 58 10.51 7.59 32.54
CA ALA A 58 9.50 8.33 33.28
C ALA A 58 8.31 7.38 33.48
N THR A 59 8.18 6.81 34.68
CA THR A 59 7.01 6.04 35.08
C THR A 59 5.78 6.94 35.09
N ALA A 60 4.72 6.51 34.40
CA ALA A 60 3.40 7.09 34.54
C ALA A 60 2.82 6.65 35.90
N GLU A 61 2.65 7.61 36.80
CA GLU A 61 2.00 7.39 38.10
C GLU A 61 0.49 7.18 37.87
N GLN A 62 -0.03 6.04 38.33
CA GLN A 62 -1.45 5.76 38.39
C GLN A 62 -2.12 6.75 39.36
N VAL A 63 -3.11 7.50 38.87
CA VAL A 63 -4.00 8.30 39.72
C VAL A 63 -5.19 7.44 40.11
N THR A 64 -5.11 6.80 41.28
CA THR A 64 -6.31 6.36 42.00
C THR A 64 -6.71 7.46 42.98
N LYS A 65 -7.95 7.95 42.85
CA LYS A 65 -8.58 8.86 43.82
C LYS A 65 -9.32 8.02 44.85
N ASP A 66 -8.83 8.02 46.08
CA ASP A 66 -9.61 7.57 47.23
C ASP A 66 -10.50 8.70 47.76
N ALA A 67 -11.76 8.38 48.00
CA ALA A 67 -12.62 9.04 48.97
C ALA A 67 -13.00 8.00 50.02
N GLY A 68 -12.54 8.19 51.25
CA GLY A 68 -12.71 7.23 52.34
C GLY A 68 -14.02 7.36 53.12
N ALA A 69 -14.29 6.36 53.95
CA ALA A 69 -14.78 6.49 55.33
C ALA A 69 -14.92 5.10 56.00
N GLY A 70 -14.46 4.97 57.25
CA GLY A 70 -15.21 4.20 58.26
C GLY A 70 -14.55 3.00 58.97
N GLN A 71 -13.92 3.30 60.13
CA GLN A 71 -14.04 2.64 61.45
C GLN A 71 -13.44 1.25 61.79
N GLY A 72 -12.64 1.28 62.87
CA GLY A 72 -12.53 0.29 63.97
C GLY A 72 -11.58 -0.90 63.74
N SER A 73 -10.83 -1.45 64.68
CA SER A 73 -10.43 -1.16 66.08
C SER A 73 -9.46 -2.28 66.50
N GLU A 74 -8.56 -2.00 67.47
CA GLU A 74 -7.81 -2.95 68.34
C GLU A 74 -6.68 -3.79 67.68
N GLY A 75 -5.42 -3.61 68.11
CA GLY A 75 -4.75 -4.35 69.20
C GLY A 75 -3.80 -5.37 68.53
N GLU A 76 -2.53 -5.60 68.84
CA GLU A 76 -1.80 -5.62 70.11
C GLU A 76 -0.29 -5.72 69.75
N ALA A 77 0.58 -5.31 70.68
CA ALA A 77 2.03 -5.33 70.53
C ALA A 77 2.63 -6.67 70.98
N ASP A 78 3.76 -7.09 70.41
CA ASP A 78 4.79 -7.74 71.24
C ASP A 78 6.23 -7.55 70.73
N LYS A 79 7.15 -7.55 71.70
CA LYS A 79 8.56 -7.15 71.63
C LYS A 79 9.51 -8.36 71.74
N GLY A 80 10.72 -8.16 71.20
CA GLY A 80 11.98 -8.72 71.74
C GLY A 80 12.43 -10.04 71.12
N GLY A 81 13.72 -10.33 70.94
CA GLY A 81 14.94 -9.60 71.24
C GLY A 81 16.18 -10.50 71.00
N LYS A 82 17.32 -9.83 70.71
CA LYS A 82 18.74 -10.16 70.96
C LYS A 82 19.38 -11.46 70.40
N GLY A 83 20.57 -11.26 69.79
CA GLY A 83 21.53 -12.26 69.25
C GLY A 83 22.28 -13.08 70.33
N PRO A 84 23.58 -13.50 70.16
CA PRO A 84 24.68 -12.79 69.47
C PRO A 84 25.78 -13.66 68.79
N ASP A 85 26.83 -12.96 68.31
CA ASP A 85 28.27 -13.37 68.16
C ASP A 85 28.71 -14.39 67.09
N ALA A 86 29.89 -14.36 66.47
CA ALA A 86 31.00 -13.39 66.29
C ALA A 86 32.09 -14.06 65.40
N ARG A 87 33.05 -13.23 64.93
CA ARG A 87 34.39 -13.53 64.32
C ARG A 87 34.38 -13.76 62.81
N GLY A 88 35.18 -13.09 61.97
CA GLY A 88 36.34 -12.22 62.20
C GLY A 88 37.45 -12.62 61.22
N GLY A 89 37.87 -11.71 60.34
CA GLY A 89 38.98 -11.95 59.40
C GLY A 89 39.20 -10.75 58.47
N GLN A 90 40.03 -9.81 58.91
CA GLN A 90 40.40 -8.57 58.22
C GLN A 90 41.53 -8.75 57.21
N GLY A 91 41.50 -7.89 56.18
CA GLY A 91 42.69 -7.23 55.60
C GLY A 91 42.69 -7.20 54.07
N LYS A 92 42.97 -6.10 53.35
CA LYS A 92 43.27 -4.70 53.69
C LYS A 92 43.05 -3.86 52.42
N ASP A 93 42.39 -2.72 52.62
CA ASP A 93 42.72 -1.36 52.17
C ASP A 93 43.05 -1.05 50.68
N TRP A 94 42.13 -0.33 50.03
CA TRP A 94 42.47 0.91 49.33
C TRP A 94 41.48 2.01 49.74
N GLN A 95 41.94 2.95 50.55
CA GLN A 95 41.19 4.15 50.95
C GLN A 95 41.51 5.32 50.01
N GLY A 96 40.47 5.93 49.47
CA GLY A 96 40.50 7.23 48.82
C GLY A 96 39.21 7.99 49.11
N LYS A 97 39.24 8.78 50.19
CA LYS A 97 38.26 9.77 50.69
C LYS A 97 37.58 10.56 49.55
N GLY A 98 36.34 11.04 49.63
CA GLY A 98 35.36 11.11 50.71
C GLY A 98 34.28 12.14 50.35
N GLN A 99 33.15 12.02 51.04
CA GLN A 99 32.12 13.05 51.27
C GLN A 99 31.21 13.43 50.10
N GLY A 100 29.96 13.00 50.24
CA GLY A 100 28.83 13.58 49.53
C GLY A 100 28.57 15.02 49.98
N GLN A 101 28.16 15.82 48.99
CA GLN A 101 27.43 17.07 49.16
C GLN A 101 26.33 17.10 48.09
N ASP A 102 25.09 17.08 48.59
CA ASP A 102 24.03 18.05 48.30
C ASP A 102 23.63 18.31 46.84
N TRP A 103 22.47 17.77 46.43
CA TRP A 103 21.61 18.40 45.43
C TRP A 103 20.19 18.57 45.97
N GLN A 104 20.07 19.34 47.06
CA GLN A 104 18.84 20.09 47.34
C GLN A 104 19.02 21.51 46.81
N GLY A 105 18.41 21.79 45.67
CA GLY A 105 18.23 23.16 45.16
C GLY A 105 16.76 23.55 45.22
N LYS A 106 16.27 23.98 46.39
CA LYS A 106 15.10 24.87 46.43
C LYS A 106 15.59 26.28 46.08
N GLY A 107 15.44 26.64 44.82
CA GLY A 107 15.47 28.03 44.35
C GLY A 107 14.10 28.36 43.75
N LYS A 108 13.29 29.12 44.49
CA LYS A 108 12.17 29.86 43.91
C LYS A 108 12.77 30.95 43.02
N ASP A 109 12.37 30.99 41.75
CA ASP A 109 11.86 32.19 41.06
C ASP A 109 11.57 31.83 39.61
N GLY A 110 10.31 32.06 39.21
CA GLY A 110 9.80 31.66 37.90
C GLY A 110 10.27 32.57 36.76
N ARG A 111 10.53 31.93 35.62
CA ARG A 111 9.95 32.26 34.30
C ARG A 111 10.44 31.29 33.23
N ASP A 112 9.52 30.42 32.81
CA ASP A 112 9.30 29.89 31.46
C ASP A 112 10.46 29.21 30.69
N GLN A 113 10.67 27.91 30.97
CA GLN A 113 11.00 26.95 29.91
C GLN A 113 9.68 26.39 29.35
N LYS A 114 9.06 27.11 28.42
CA LYS A 114 7.95 26.60 27.61
C LYS A 114 8.49 26.16 26.25
N GLY A 115 8.25 24.88 25.91
CA GLY A 115 8.43 24.39 24.54
C GLY A 115 9.01 22.98 24.39
N LYS A 116 8.82 22.05 25.34
CA LYS A 116 8.84 20.63 24.93
C LYS A 116 7.54 20.41 24.18
N GLU A 117 7.58 20.46 22.85
CA GLU A 117 6.50 19.93 22.02
C GLU A 117 6.18 18.54 22.55
N LYS A 118 5.00 18.38 23.14
CA LYS A 118 4.45 17.04 23.31
C LYS A 118 4.21 16.55 21.90
N ASP A 119 4.95 15.53 21.50
CA ASP A 119 4.68 14.89 20.21
C ASP A 119 3.21 14.50 20.18
N GLU A 120 2.60 14.63 19.00
CA GLU A 120 1.21 14.22 18.70
C GLU A 120 0.90 12.80 19.24
N TYR A 121 1.92 11.98 19.39
CA TYR A 121 1.85 10.58 19.77
C TYR A 121 2.16 10.28 21.25
N GLY A 122 2.45 11.29 22.08
CA GLY A 122 2.81 11.13 23.49
C GLY A 122 4.32 11.17 23.76
N PRO A 123 4.79 10.75 24.95
CA PRO A 123 6.19 10.81 25.30
C PRO A 123 7.05 9.84 24.48
N ALA A 124 7.97 10.37 23.66
CA ALA A 124 8.87 9.58 22.82
C ALA A 124 10.22 9.28 23.50
N LYS A 125 10.70 8.04 23.35
CA LYS A 125 12.06 7.61 23.75
C LYS A 125 13.05 7.94 22.64
N GLN A 126 14.11 8.69 22.94
CA GLN A 126 15.17 8.99 21.98
C GLN A 126 16.06 7.75 21.78
N LEU A 127 16.30 7.37 20.53
CA LEU A 127 17.22 6.31 20.15
C LEU A 127 18.49 6.90 19.50
N PRO A 128 19.67 6.30 19.74
CA PRO A 128 20.90 6.65 19.05
C PRO A 128 20.87 6.17 17.59
N CYS A 129 21.87 6.59 16.80
CA CYS A 129 22.09 6.09 15.44
C CYS A 129 22.78 4.72 15.48
N ASP A 130 22.05 3.72 15.98
CA ASP A 130 22.51 2.35 16.19
C ASP A 130 21.37 1.38 15.86
N SER A 131 21.59 0.51 14.88
CA SER A 131 20.60 -0.45 14.39
C SER A 131 20.20 -1.48 15.45
N ASP A 132 21.15 -1.97 16.23
CA ASP A 132 20.89 -3.01 17.24
C ASP A 132 19.98 -2.45 18.34
N VAL A 133 20.25 -1.19 18.73
CA VAL A 133 19.42 -0.48 19.73
C VAL A 133 18.01 -0.22 19.18
N LEU A 134 17.86 0.07 17.90
CA LEU A 134 16.54 0.23 17.28
C LEU A 134 15.76 -1.09 17.31
N VAL A 135 16.38 -2.19 16.89
CA VAL A 135 15.79 -3.53 16.92
C VAL A 135 15.38 -3.91 18.34
N GLU A 136 16.28 -3.78 19.30
CA GLU A 136 16.00 -4.11 20.69
C GLU A 136 14.84 -3.27 21.28
N ALA A 137 14.80 -1.98 20.95
CA ALA A 137 13.75 -1.06 21.41
C ALA A 137 12.36 -1.44 20.87
N VAL A 138 12.26 -1.76 19.58
CA VAL A 138 11.00 -2.19 18.95
C VAL A 138 10.57 -3.55 19.50
N ASN A 139 11.49 -4.51 19.59
CA ASN A 139 11.21 -5.85 20.14
C ASN A 139 10.67 -5.77 21.56
N ARG A 140 11.27 -4.91 22.39
CA ARG A 140 10.81 -4.72 23.76
C ARG A 140 9.44 -4.06 23.82
N ALA A 141 9.15 -3.11 22.95
CA ALA A 141 7.84 -2.46 22.90
C ALA A 141 6.72 -3.41 22.50
N ASN A 142 6.94 -4.34 21.55
CA ASN A 142 5.95 -5.40 21.26
C ASN A 142 5.66 -6.29 22.48
N LEU A 143 6.59 -6.42 23.43
CA LEU A 143 6.37 -7.19 24.66
C LEU A 143 5.73 -6.37 25.80
N ASP A 144 5.74 -5.04 25.71
CA ASP A 144 5.43 -4.13 26.82
C ASP A 144 4.38 -3.05 26.44
N ASN A 145 3.27 -3.44 25.78
CA ASN A 145 2.13 -2.56 25.40
C ASN A 145 2.48 -1.40 24.45
N GLY A 146 3.44 -1.60 23.55
CA GLY A 146 3.80 -0.63 22.51
C GLY A 146 4.80 0.45 22.93
N GLY A 147 5.07 1.39 22.03
CA GLY A 147 6.10 2.40 22.25
C GLY A 147 6.19 3.49 21.18
N VAL A 148 6.67 4.67 21.59
CA VAL A 148 6.97 5.80 20.71
C VAL A 148 8.46 6.08 20.74
N PHE A 149 9.10 6.05 19.58
CA PHE A 149 10.54 6.18 19.44
C PHE A 149 10.90 7.32 18.50
N ARG A 150 11.86 8.13 18.93
CA ARG A 150 12.44 9.21 18.15
C ARG A 150 13.82 8.77 17.70
N LEU A 151 13.99 8.56 16.41
CA LEU A 151 15.26 8.16 15.84
C LEU A 151 16.26 9.33 15.89
N ALA A 152 17.54 8.99 15.85
CA ALA A 152 18.58 9.97 15.60
C ALA A 152 18.31 10.62 14.25
N LYS A 153 18.45 11.95 14.17
CA LYS A 153 18.17 12.72 12.96
C LYS A 153 19.18 12.39 11.84
N ASP A 154 18.69 12.34 10.60
CA ASP A 154 19.51 12.13 9.39
C ASP A 154 20.39 10.85 9.45
N CYS A 155 19.96 9.85 10.22
CA CYS A 155 20.69 8.61 10.43
C CYS A 155 20.33 7.56 9.38
N GLU A 156 21.28 6.70 9.03
CA GLU A 156 21.05 5.49 8.25
C GLU A 156 21.20 4.28 9.16
N TYR A 157 20.08 3.63 9.45
CA TYR A 157 20.01 2.38 10.19
C TYR A 157 20.08 1.23 9.19
N LYS A 158 21.25 0.58 9.11
CA LYS A 158 21.44 -0.60 8.28
C LYS A 158 20.94 -1.81 9.04
N LEU A 159 19.89 -2.42 8.54
CA LEU A 159 19.26 -3.57 9.18
C LEU A 159 19.68 -4.83 8.43
N THR A 160 19.84 -5.91 9.18
CA THR A 160 19.97 -7.28 8.66
C THR A 160 18.79 -8.09 9.17
N GLU A 161 18.58 -9.29 8.61
CA GLU A 161 17.56 -10.22 9.14
C GLU A 161 17.73 -10.42 10.66
N GLN A 162 16.61 -10.38 11.39
CA GLN A 162 16.58 -10.64 12.83
C GLN A 162 15.71 -11.85 13.18
N THR A 163 14.52 -11.94 12.56
CA THR A 163 13.54 -12.99 12.87
C THR A 163 12.70 -13.29 11.64
N ASP A 164 12.59 -14.56 11.26
CA ASP A 164 11.69 -15.03 10.19
C ASP A 164 11.71 -14.12 8.97
N ASN A 165 12.91 -13.81 8.44
CA ASN A 165 13.07 -12.97 7.25
C ASN A 165 12.62 -11.50 7.39
N ASN A 166 12.38 -11.04 8.62
CA ASN A 166 11.95 -9.69 8.95
C ASN A 166 13.03 -8.95 9.78
N ALA A 167 13.03 -7.62 9.69
CA ALA A 167 13.88 -6.74 10.50
C ALA A 167 13.44 -6.66 11.96
N PHE A 168 12.14 -6.81 12.19
CA PHE A 168 11.51 -6.81 13.49
C PHE A 168 10.55 -8.00 13.60
N PRO A 169 10.26 -8.51 14.81
CA PRO A 169 9.11 -9.38 15.05
C PRO A 169 7.83 -8.73 14.53
N ALA A 170 6.85 -9.58 14.22
CA ALA A 170 5.55 -9.11 13.79
C ALA A 170 4.94 -8.18 14.85
N ILE A 171 4.42 -7.03 14.40
CA ILE A 171 3.89 -5.96 15.22
C ILE A 171 2.44 -6.29 15.58
N ASP A 172 2.20 -6.55 16.87
CA ASP A 172 0.89 -6.82 17.48
C ASP A 172 0.48 -5.75 18.50
N GLU A 173 1.36 -4.78 18.74
CA GLU A 173 1.16 -3.63 19.62
C GLU A 173 1.29 -2.31 18.84
N ARG A 174 1.00 -1.19 19.51
CA ARG A 174 1.17 0.14 18.91
C ARG A 174 2.63 0.60 18.90
N ILE A 175 3.23 0.68 17.72
CA ILE A 175 4.62 1.14 17.51
C ILE A 175 4.65 2.42 16.68
N VAL A 176 5.28 3.47 17.21
CA VAL A 176 5.44 4.75 16.51
C VAL A 176 6.93 5.05 16.32
N LEU A 177 7.37 5.20 15.08
CA LEU A 177 8.73 5.59 14.72
C LEU A 177 8.75 7.01 14.12
N LEU A 178 9.34 7.94 14.84
CA LEU A 178 9.61 9.31 14.41
C LEU A 178 11.02 9.38 13.83
N GLY A 179 11.11 9.29 12.50
CA GLY A 179 12.34 9.09 11.76
C GLY A 179 13.25 10.31 11.70
N HIS A 180 12.72 11.54 11.71
CA HIS A 180 13.53 12.75 11.55
C HIS A 180 14.46 12.71 10.32
N ASN A 181 13.89 12.38 9.16
CA ASN A 181 14.59 12.24 7.88
C ASN A 181 15.64 11.10 7.85
N SER A 182 15.51 10.13 8.75
CA SER A 182 16.35 8.94 8.78
C SER A 182 15.87 7.86 7.83
N LYS A 183 16.71 6.84 7.65
CA LYS A 183 16.47 5.74 6.74
C LYS A 183 16.67 4.41 7.45
N LEU A 184 15.78 3.47 7.21
CA LEU A 184 16.01 2.05 7.43
C LEU A 184 16.40 1.46 6.08
N VAL A 185 17.59 0.85 6.00
CA VAL A 185 18.18 0.38 4.75
C VAL A 185 18.60 -1.07 4.88
N HIS A 186 18.28 -1.86 3.87
CA HIS A 186 18.82 -3.18 3.62
C HIS A 186 19.50 -3.19 2.24
N ASP A 187 20.50 -4.05 2.03
CA ASP A 187 21.29 -4.06 0.79
C ASP A 187 20.65 -4.85 -0.36
N GLY A 188 19.48 -5.46 -0.11
CA GLY A 188 18.70 -6.23 -1.08
C GLY A 188 19.33 -7.57 -1.48
N SER A 189 20.37 -8.02 -0.79
CA SER A 189 21.05 -9.27 -1.13
C SER A 189 20.34 -10.52 -0.57
N GLU A 190 19.69 -10.37 0.57
CA GLU A 190 18.98 -11.43 1.29
C GLU A 190 17.48 -11.16 1.39
N LEU A 191 16.73 -12.21 1.76
CA LEU A 191 15.31 -12.09 1.99
C LEU A 191 15.10 -11.24 3.25
N PHE A 192 14.39 -10.13 3.11
CA PHE A 192 14.23 -9.14 4.16
C PHE A 192 12.96 -8.30 3.97
N ARG A 193 12.10 -8.24 4.98
CA ARG A 193 11.01 -7.26 5.08
C ARG A 193 11.24 -6.36 6.28
N PHE A 194 10.90 -5.08 6.17
CA PHE A 194 11.01 -4.18 7.33
C PHE A 194 9.97 -4.51 8.39
N PHE A 195 8.69 -4.54 8.03
CA PHE A 195 7.61 -4.69 9.01
C PHE A 195 6.54 -5.67 8.55
N GLN A 196 5.99 -6.41 9.51
CA GLN A 196 4.76 -7.18 9.38
C GLN A 196 3.84 -6.74 10.52
N VAL A 197 2.59 -6.37 10.23
CA VAL A 197 1.62 -5.89 11.22
C VAL A 197 0.48 -6.89 11.31
N LEU A 198 0.28 -7.45 12.49
CA LEU A 198 -0.75 -8.45 12.78
C LEU A 198 -2.05 -7.78 13.22
N ASN A 199 -3.09 -8.61 13.37
CA ASN A 199 -4.36 -8.21 13.97
C ASN A 199 -4.16 -7.50 15.32
N GLY A 200 -4.71 -6.30 15.46
CA GLY A 200 -4.58 -5.48 16.67
C GLY A 200 -3.32 -4.63 16.75
N GLY A 201 -2.32 -4.89 15.89
CA GLY A 201 -1.11 -4.08 15.78
C GLY A 201 -1.35 -2.75 15.06
N GLU A 202 -0.66 -1.70 15.50
CA GLU A 202 -0.71 -0.37 14.89
C GLU A 202 0.71 0.15 14.65
N LEU A 203 1.11 0.28 13.39
CA LEU A 203 2.41 0.84 13.01
C LEU A 203 2.26 2.27 12.49
N ILE A 204 2.90 3.23 13.13
CA ILE A 204 2.96 4.62 12.64
C ILE A 204 4.40 4.97 12.28
N LEU A 205 4.62 5.32 11.01
CA LEU A 205 5.91 5.78 10.51
C LEU A 205 5.81 7.24 10.11
N LYS A 206 6.71 8.08 10.64
CA LYS A 206 6.77 9.50 10.29
C LYS A 206 8.18 9.95 9.94
N ASP A 207 8.34 10.72 8.87
CA ASP A 207 9.62 11.31 8.45
C ASP A 207 10.72 10.26 8.26
N LEU A 208 10.39 9.12 7.64
CA LEU A 208 11.26 7.94 7.54
C LEU A 208 11.35 7.44 6.10
N THR A 209 12.51 6.91 5.70
CA THR A 209 12.65 6.15 4.44
C THR A 209 12.87 4.67 4.73
N LEU A 210 12.11 3.79 4.08
CA LEU A 210 12.36 2.35 4.01
C LEU A 210 12.90 2.02 2.62
N LYS A 211 14.13 1.47 2.56
CA LYS A 211 14.80 1.20 1.29
C LYS A 211 15.41 -0.19 1.22
N GLY A 212 15.18 -0.90 0.12
CA GLY A 212 15.88 -2.15 -0.19
C GLY A 212 15.27 -3.38 0.47
N GLY A 213 14.00 -3.30 0.89
CA GLY A 213 13.25 -4.45 1.33
C GLY A 213 13.09 -5.44 0.18
N GLN A 214 13.39 -6.71 0.40
CA GLN A 214 13.38 -7.72 -0.65
C GLN A 214 12.85 -9.04 -0.12
N VAL A 215 11.61 -9.39 -0.48
CA VAL A 215 11.07 -10.71 -0.21
C VAL A 215 11.13 -11.56 -1.47
N THR A 216 11.60 -12.79 -1.35
CA THR A 216 11.64 -13.77 -2.45
C THR A 216 11.26 -15.13 -1.88
N SER A 217 10.33 -15.85 -2.50
CA SER A 217 10.08 -17.24 -2.09
C SER A 217 11.08 -18.15 -2.80
N PRO A 218 11.89 -18.92 -2.05
CA PRO A 218 12.24 -20.27 -2.44
C PRO A 218 11.44 -21.29 -1.61
N PRO A 219 11.31 -22.55 -2.07
CA PRO A 219 10.76 -23.64 -1.26
C PRO A 219 11.59 -23.88 0.02
N PRO A 220 10.98 -24.30 1.15
CA PRO A 220 9.56 -24.58 1.33
C PRO A 220 8.72 -23.33 1.60
N LEU A 221 7.48 -23.37 1.11
CA LEU A 221 6.48 -22.30 1.18
C LEU A 221 6.24 -21.88 2.64
N GLN A 222 6.71 -20.68 3.02
CA GLN A 222 6.27 -20.03 4.24
C GLN A 222 4.79 -19.63 4.08
N PRO A 223 3.98 -19.65 5.15
CA PRO A 223 2.53 -19.44 5.08
C PRO A 223 2.08 -18.11 4.45
N ASN A 224 2.99 -17.12 4.34
CA ASN A 224 2.66 -15.74 3.99
C ASN A 224 3.28 -15.25 2.65
N GLY A 225 3.70 -16.16 1.77
CA GLY A 225 4.12 -15.84 0.39
C GLY A 225 5.27 -14.83 0.28
N ALA A 226 5.70 -14.51 -0.95
CA ALA A 226 6.73 -13.49 -1.19
C ALA A 226 6.07 -12.13 -1.43
N ASN A 227 5.29 -11.66 -0.46
CA ASN A 227 4.46 -10.46 -0.59
C ASN A 227 4.96 -9.30 0.29
N GLY A 228 4.83 -8.06 -0.19
CA GLY A 228 5.14 -6.86 0.61
C GLY A 228 6.63 -6.72 0.89
N GLY A 229 7.39 -6.17 -0.06
CA GLY A 229 8.85 -6.05 0.07
C GLY A 229 9.31 -5.19 1.25
N ALA A 230 8.54 -4.15 1.60
CA ALA A 230 8.80 -3.34 2.79
C ALA A 230 7.86 -3.66 3.95
N LEU A 231 6.57 -3.79 3.65
CA LEU A 231 5.50 -3.85 4.65
C LEU A 231 4.46 -4.90 4.25
N LEU A 232 4.10 -5.75 5.21
CA LEU A 232 2.94 -6.63 5.16
C LEU A 232 1.98 -6.20 6.25
N VAL A 233 0.74 -5.86 5.91
CA VAL A 233 -0.32 -5.57 6.87
C VAL A 233 -1.36 -6.67 6.76
N GLU A 234 -1.52 -7.46 7.81
CA GLU A 234 -2.50 -8.54 7.87
C GLU A 234 -3.90 -8.04 8.26
N GLU A 235 -4.90 -8.91 8.12
CA GLU A 235 -6.28 -8.60 8.48
C GLU A 235 -6.40 -8.13 9.94
N GLY A 236 -6.98 -6.94 10.12
CA GLY A 236 -7.10 -6.26 11.42
C GLY A 236 -5.84 -5.55 11.91
N GLY A 237 -4.75 -5.58 11.17
CA GLY A 237 -3.57 -4.74 11.38
C GLY A 237 -3.74 -3.35 10.75
N GLN A 238 -3.04 -2.36 11.30
CA GLN A 238 -3.10 -0.97 10.83
C GLN A 238 -1.72 -0.37 10.61
N ALA A 239 -1.54 0.35 9.50
CA ALA A 239 -0.32 1.12 9.26
C ALA A 239 -0.61 2.54 8.77
N VAL A 240 0.01 3.54 9.40
CA VAL A 240 -0.09 4.95 9.02
C VAL A 240 1.29 5.50 8.67
N LEU A 241 1.46 5.88 7.41
CA LEU A 241 2.69 6.43 6.85
C LEU A 241 2.50 7.92 6.62
N LYS A 242 3.25 8.76 7.36
CA LYS A 242 3.19 10.23 7.23
C LYS A 242 4.54 10.80 6.82
N HIS A 243 4.64 11.40 5.65
CA HIS A 243 5.91 11.92 5.13
C HIS A 243 7.01 10.85 5.10
N THR A 244 6.62 9.67 4.60
CA THR A 244 7.46 8.47 4.55
C THR A 244 7.81 8.14 3.10
N LYS A 245 8.95 7.49 2.88
CA LYS A 245 9.38 7.05 1.56
C LYS A 245 9.61 5.54 1.55
N LEU A 246 8.93 4.81 0.68
CA LEU A 246 9.20 3.40 0.41
C LEU A 246 9.81 3.31 -0.98
N VAL A 247 11.12 3.06 -1.03
CA VAL A 247 11.90 3.15 -2.26
C VAL A 247 12.65 1.86 -2.52
N ASP A 248 12.67 1.39 -3.77
CA ASP A 248 13.51 0.25 -4.18
C ASP A 248 13.22 -1.01 -3.35
N ASN A 249 11.93 -1.28 -3.11
CA ASN A 249 11.48 -2.49 -2.43
C ASN A 249 10.96 -3.51 -3.45
N ARG A 250 11.16 -4.79 -3.15
CA ARG A 250 10.91 -5.88 -4.08
C ARG A 250 10.15 -7.02 -3.44
N ALA A 251 9.14 -7.50 -4.15
CA ALA A 251 8.44 -8.75 -3.90
C ALA A 251 8.66 -9.70 -5.09
N THR A 252 9.13 -10.93 -4.86
CA THR A 252 9.40 -11.91 -5.93
C THR A 252 8.81 -13.29 -5.61
N GLY A 253 7.69 -13.60 -6.24
CA GLY A 253 7.01 -14.90 -6.17
C GLY A 253 7.58 -15.91 -7.17
N VAL A 254 7.73 -17.16 -6.71
CA VAL A 254 8.15 -18.30 -7.52
C VAL A 254 7.11 -19.41 -7.47
N GLY A 255 6.74 -19.94 -8.64
CA GLY A 255 5.72 -20.99 -8.73
C GLY A 255 4.33 -20.48 -8.33
N ALA A 256 3.65 -21.18 -7.43
CA ALA A 256 2.30 -20.84 -6.97
C ALA A 256 2.26 -19.78 -5.84
N THR A 257 3.37 -19.07 -5.59
CA THR A 257 3.42 -18.03 -4.56
C THR A 257 3.13 -16.64 -5.12
N GLY A 258 2.35 -15.87 -4.35
CA GLY A 258 2.19 -14.44 -4.58
C GLY A 258 3.54 -13.73 -4.49
N GLY A 259 3.82 -12.91 -5.50
CA GLY A 259 4.95 -11.98 -5.57
C GLY A 259 4.44 -10.56 -5.55
N ASN A 260 3.44 -10.28 -4.71
CA ASN A 260 2.56 -9.15 -4.83
C ASN A 260 2.96 -8.02 -3.89
N GLY A 261 2.68 -6.77 -4.28
CA GLY A 261 2.94 -5.61 -3.45
C GLY A 261 4.43 -5.37 -3.30
N GLY A 262 5.08 -4.80 -4.33
CA GLY A 262 6.53 -4.59 -4.33
C GLY A 262 7.02 -3.86 -3.08
N ALA A 263 6.25 -2.89 -2.59
CA ALA A 263 6.47 -2.22 -1.32
C ALA A 263 5.51 -2.73 -0.22
N ILE A 264 4.20 -2.72 -0.48
CA ILE A 264 3.16 -2.99 0.52
C ILE A 264 2.24 -4.09 0.02
N TYR A 265 2.00 -5.10 0.87
CA TYR A 265 0.87 -6.02 0.72
C TYR A 265 -0.12 -5.75 1.85
N ASN A 266 -1.35 -5.38 1.49
CA ASN A 266 -2.36 -4.93 2.46
C ASN A 266 -3.60 -5.82 2.47
N LEU A 267 -3.81 -6.50 3.59
CA LEU A 267 -5.03 -7.21 3.97
C LEU A 267 -5.80 -6.48 5.10
N GLY A 268 -5.20 -5.44 5.68
CA GLY A 268 -5.75 -4.67 6.80
C GLY A 268 -6.10 -3.23 6.39
N ASP A 269 -5.68 -2.26 7.20
CA ASP A 269 -5.89 -0.84 6.94
C ASP A 269 -4.54 -0.10 6.78
N VAL A 270 -4.38 0.58 5.64
CA VAL A 270 -3.18 1.35 5.32
C VAL A 270 -3.55 2.79 4.95
N GLU A 271 -3.01 3.74 5.69
CA GLU A 271 -3.08 5.16 5.39
C GLU A 271 -1.73 5.73 4.97
N ILE A 272 -1.67 6.42 3.84
CA ILE A 272 -0.46 7.02 3.27
C ILE A 272 -0.69 8.52 3.06
N HIS A 273 0.03 9.35 3.79
CA HIS A 273 -0.08 10.81 3.77
C HIS A 273 1.25 11.47 3.42
N ASP A 274 1.24 12.41 2.48
CA ASP A 274 2.39 13.24 2.10
C ASP A 274 3.67 12.44 1.81
N SER A 275 3.52 11.25 1.22
CA SER A 275 4.54 10.22 1.12
C SER A 275 4.92 9.88 -0.33
N LEU A 276 6.01 9.13 -0.50
CA LEU A 276 6.51 8.68 -1.80
C LEU A 276 6.71 7.17 -1.81
N LEU A 277 6.07 6.48 -2.75
CA LEU A 277 6.36 5.07 -3.07
C LEU A 277 6.98 5.03 -4.46
N ALA A 278 8.29 4.79 -4.54
CA ALA A 278 9.01 4.88 -5.80
C ALA A 278 9.93 3.71 -6.10
N ASP A 279 10.04 3.37 -7.39
CA ASP A 279 10.98 2.37 -7.90
C ASP A 279 10.81 0.98 -7.23
N ASN A 280 9.58 0.66 -6.78
CA ASN A 280 9.28 -0.65 -6.19
C ASN A 280 8.88 -1.66 -7.27
N HIS A 281 9.09 -2.95 -6.98
CA HIS A 281 8.95 -4.00 -7.97
C HIS A 281 8.25 -5.25 -7.43
N ALA A 282 7.10 -5.59 -8.02
CA ALA A 282 6.44 -6.87 -7.85
C ALA A 282 6.78 -7.79 -9.03
N ARG A 283 7.22 -9.02 -8.75
CA ARG A 283 7.58 -10.01 -9.77
C ARG A 283 6.96 -11.36 -9.47
N GLY A 284 6.17 -11.89 -10.38
CA GLY A 284 5.68 -13.27 -10.38
C GLY A 284 6.36 -14.12 -11.45
N THR A 285 6.56 -15.40 -11.16
CA THR A 285 6.96 -16.40 -12.19
C THR A 285 5.95 -17.53 -12.36
N GLY A 286 4.75 -17.40 -11.77
CA GLY A 286 3.62 -18.32 -11.91
C GLY A 286 2.26 -17.65 -11.68
N THR A 287 1.18 -18.43 -11.57
CA THR A 287 -0.22 -17.97 -11.62
C THR A 287 -0.96 -18.06 -10.28
N PRO A 288 -1.63 -16.98 -9.81
CA PRO A 288 -1.39 -15.56 -10.10
C PRO A 288 -0.30 -14.97 -9.18
N GLY A 289 0.50 -14.04 -9.68
CA GLY A 289 1.52 -13.35 -8.88
C GLY A 289 2.25 -12.25 -9.65
N GLY A 290 2.85 -11.31 -8.91
CA GLY A 290 3.55 -10.15 -9.48
C GLY A 290 2.70 -8.90 -9.59
N ASN A 291 1.55 -8.86 -8.90
CA ASN A 291 0.59 -7.77 -8.98
C ASN A 291 0.93 -6.65 -7.99
N GLY A 292 0.62 -5.41 -8.33
CA GLY A 292 0.81 -4.26 -7.44
C GLY A 292 2.28 -3.89 -7.30
N GLY A 293 2.85 -3.24 -8.32
CA GLY A 293 4.28 -2.90 -8.35
C GLY A 293 4.72 -2.10 -7.12
N ALA A 294 3.85 -1.23 -6.59
CA ALA A 294 4.02 -0.62 -5.28
C ALA A 294 3.17 -1.32 -4.21
N ILE A 295 1.87 -1.41 -4.46
CA ILE A 295 0.88 -1.85 -3.48
C ILE A 295 -0.02 -2.91 -4.09
N TYR A 296 -0.21 -4.00 -3.36
CA TYR A 296 -1.31 -4.92 -3.58
C TYR A 296 -2.28 -4.81 -2.42
N ASN A 297 -3.57 -4.70 -2.70
CA ASN A 297 -4.61 -4.38 -1.72
C ASN A 297 -5.82 -5.31 -1.83
N GLU A 298 -6.12 -6.02 -0.75
CA GLU A 298 -7.41 -6.69 -0.48
C GLU A 298 -8.14 -6.02 0.71
N GLY A 299 -7.42 -5.20 1.49
CA GLY A 299 -7.97 -4.45 2.62
C GLY A 299 -8.46 -3.04 2.25
N THR A 300 -8.35 -2.12 3.20
CA THR A 300 -8.63 -0.69 3.00
C THR A 300 -7.34 0.09 2.81
N LEU A 301 -7.26 0.88 1.74
CA LEU A 301 -6.12 1.73 1.41
C LEU A 301 -6.57 3.18 1.18
N THR A 302 -6.02 4.09 1.97
CA THR A 302 -6.20 5.53 1.80
C THR A 302 -4.87 6.19 1.43
N ILE A 303 -4.84 6.91 0.31
CA ILE A 303 -3.67 7.65 -0.18
C ILE A 303 -4.04 9.13 -0.31
N HIS A 304 -3.32 9.99 0.39
CA HIS A 304 -3.55 11.42 0.38
C HIS A 304 -2.24 12.20 0.19
N LYS A 305 -2.26 13.19 -0.71
CA LYS A 305 -1.10 14.07 -1.02
C LYS A 305 0.21 13.34 -1.30
N SER A 306 0.12 12.14 -1.88
CA SER A 306 1.27 11.26 -2.05
C SER A 306 1.57 10.99 -3.52
N GLU A 307 2.76 10.46 -3.78
CA GLU A 307 3.19 10.09 -5.12
C GLU A 307 3.58 8.60 -5.17
N LEU A 308 3.00 7.87 -6.13
CA LEU A 308 3.38 6.51 -6.49
C LEU A 308 4.03 6.56 -7.88
N ALA A 309 5.36 6.43 -7.93
CA ALA A 309 6.13 6.69 -9.15
C ALA A 309 7.08 5.57 -9.56
N ASN A 310 7.18 5.29 -10.87
CA ASN A 310 8.17 4.36 -11.44
C ASN A 310 8.11 2.93 -10.86
N ASN A 311 6.97 2.54 -10.30
CA ASN A 311 6.80 1.19 -9.78
C ASN A 311 6.50 0.23 -10.94
N THR A 312 6.89 -1.03 -10.78
CA THR A 312 6.78 -2.02 -11.86
C THR A 312 6.18 -3.32 -11.35
N ALA A 313 5.11 -3.78 -12.00
CA ALA A 313 4.55 -5.11 -11.85
C ALA A 313 5.00 -5.96 -13.06
N THR A 314 5.56 -7.14 -12.81
CA THR A 314 5.94 -8.08 -13.87
C THR A 314 5.51 -9.50 -13.56
N SER A 315 5.07 -10.23 -14.58
CA SER A 315 4.87 -11.67 -14.50
C SER A 315 5.25 -12.37 -15.81
N THR A 316 5.54 -13.66 -15.70
CA THR A 316 5.63 -14.57 -16.86
C THR A 316 4.37 -15.42 -17.03
N GLY A 317 3.38 -15.25 -16.16
CA GLY A 317 2.04 -15.86 -16.26
C GLY A 317 0.96 -14.77 -16.28
N ASN A 318 -0.27 -15.12 -15.87
CA ASN A 318 -1.44 -14.23 -15.92
C ASN A 318 -1.47 -13.17 -14.80
N GLY A 319 -0.31 -12.72 -14.32
CA GLY A 319 -0.21 -11.64 -13.34
C GLY A 319 0.58 -10.47 -13.91
N GLY A 320 1.16 -9.65 -13.04
CA GLY A 320 1.89 -8.45 -13.46
C GLY A 320 0.95 -7.26 -13.69
N ASN A 321 -0.20 -7.29 -13.03
CA ASN A 321 -1.24 -6.26 -13.08
C ASN A 321 -0.94 -5.13 -12.10
N GLY A 322 -1.42 -3.93 -12.38
CA GLY A 322 -1.37 -2.82 -11.42
C GLY A 322 0.06 -2.34 -11.20
N GLY A 323 0.64 -1.61 -12.15
CA GLY A 323 2.03 -1.15 -12.08
C GLY A 323 2.31 -0.34 -10.81
N ALA A 324 1.32 0.42 -10.32
CA ALA A 324 1.36 1.03 -8.98
C ALA A 324 0.52 0.24 -7.98
N ILE A 325 -0.78 0.13 -8.24
CA ILE A 325 -1.77 -0.44 -7.32
C ILE A 325 -2.49 -1.58 -8.05
N ALA A 326 -2.49 -2.76 -7.44
CA ALA A 326 -3.45 -3.81 -7.74
C ALA A 326 -4.44 -3.89 -6.58
N ASN A 327 -5.72 -3.73 -6.87
CA ASN A 327 -6.82 -3.82 -5.92
C ASN A 327 -7.65 -5.05 -6.29
N ASP A 328 -7.82 -5.95 -5.34
CA ASP A 328 -8.39 -7.28 -5.57
C ASP A 328 -9.28 -7.69 -4.40
N ASP A 329 -10.03 -8.79 -4.55
CA ASP A 329 -10.77 -9.48 -3.48
C ASP A 329 -11.55 -8.55 -2.52
N ASN A 330 -12.45 -7.70 -3.03
CA ASN A 330 -13.24 -6.69 -2.28
C ASN A 330 -12.44 -5.52 -1.69
N GLY A 331 -11.18 -5.35 -2.09
CA GLY A 331 -10.33 -4.25 -1.66
C GLY A 331 -10.92 -2.86 -1.96
N ILE A 332 -10.67 -1.92 -1.04
CA ILE A 332 -11.15 -0.54 -1.12
C ILE A 332 -9.97 0.42 -1.23
N VAL A 333 -9.94 1.22 -2.28
CA VAL A 333 -8.91 2.23 -2.53
C VAL A 333 -9.52 3.63 -2.63
N SER A 334 -9.00 4.55 -1.83
CA SER A 334 -9.31 5.99 -1.88
C SER A 334 -8.04 6.79 -2.13
N VAL A 335 -7.96 7.48 -3.27
CA VAL A 335 -6.82 8.31 -3.67
C VAL A 335 -7.26 9.77 -3.79
N ALA A 336 -6.64 10.66 -3.01
CA ALA A 336 -6.97 12.08 -3.01
C ALA A 336 -5.73 12.97 -3.10
N HIS A 337 -5.79 14.05 -3.89
CA HIS A 337 -4.71 15.03 -4.02
C HIS A 337 -3.33 14.44 -4.37
N SER A 338 -3.32 13.30 -5.06
CA SER A 338 -2.13 12.46 -5.23
C SER A 338 -1.76 12.29 -6.70
N LYS A 339 -0.62 11.65 -6.94
CA LYS A 339 -0.08 11.39 -8.28
C LYS A 339 0.34 9.94 -8.41
N ILE A 340 -0.20 9.24 -9.41
CA ILE A 340 0.21 7.89 -9.82
C ILE A 340 0.87 8.05 -11.19
N ALA A 341 2.19 7.90 -11.24
CA ALA A 341 2.94 8.29 -12.44
C ALA A 341 4.04 7.32 -12.88
N ASN A 342 4.17 7.16 -14.20
CA ASN A 342 5.25 6.40 -14.83
C ASN A 342 5.38 4.96 -14.33
N ASN A 343 4.28 4.38 -13.86
CA ASN A 343 4.27 2.99 -13.42
C ASN A 343 4.07 2.07 -14.62
N LYS A 344 4.54 0.83 -14.49
CA LYS A 344 4.52 -0.14 -15.58
C LYS A 344 3.95 -1.48 -15.13
N ALA A 345 2.97 -1.98 -15.86
CA ALA A 345 2.47 -3.35 -15.77
C ALA A 345 2.96 -4.15 -16.98
N SER A 346 3.30 -5.43 -16.77
CA SER A 346 3.55 -6.35 -17.90
C SER A 346 2.27 -6.95 -18.47
N ASN A 347 1.14 -6.66 -17.84
CA ASN A 347 -0.20 -7.04 -18.24
C ASN A 347 -1.08 -5.77 -18.08
N ASP A 348 -2.20 -5.87 -17.35
CA ASP A 348 -3.21 -4.81 -17.26
C ASP A 348 -2.93 -3.73 -16.20
N GLY A 349 -3.53 -2.55 -16.41
CA GLY A 349 -3.60 -1.51 -15.38
C GLY A 349 -2.22 -0.91 -15.07
N GLY A 350 -1.66 -0.16 -16.02
CA GLY A 350 -0.30 0.38 -15.89
C GLY A 350 -0.12 1.23 -14.62
N GLY A 351 -1.16 1.96 -14.22
CA GLY A 351 -1.25 2.64 -12.93
C GLY A 351 -2.03 1.83 -11.89
N ILE A 352 -3.34 1.70 -12.11
CA ILE A 352 -4.27 1.01 -11.21
C ILE A 352 -4.92 -0.16 -11.95
N TRP A 353 -4.97 -1.31 -11.30
CA TRP A 353 -5.77 -2.46 -11.70
C TRP A 353 -6.78 -2.78 -10.60
N SER A 354 -8.03 -3.06 -10.97
CA SER A 354 -9.15 -3.31 -10.06
C SER A 354 -10.03 -4.43 -10.60
N ASP A 355 -10.15 -5.52 -9.85
CA ASP A 355 -10.95 -6.71 -10.19
C ASP A 355 -11.68 -7.26 -8.96
N ASP A 356 -12.56 -8.25 -9.13
CA ASP A 356 -13.17 -9.05 -8.06
C ASP A 356 -13.85 -8.22 -6.93
N ASP A 357 -14.99 -7.60 -7.27
CA ASP A 357 -15.89 -6.88 -6.34
C ASP A 357 -15.24 -5.67 -5.63
N THR A 358 -14.24 -5.05 -6.26
CA THR A 358 -13.46 -3.97 -5.64
C THR A 358 -14.10 -2.59 -5.75
N ARG A 359 -13.59 -1.62 -4.97
CA ARG A 359 -13.98 -0.21 -5.07
C ARG A 359 -12.78 0.71 -5.16
N VAL A 360 -12.76 1.54 -6.20
CA VAL A 360 -11.74 2.58 -6.40
C VAL A 360 -12.37 3.96 -6.51
N THR A 361 -11.94 4.89 -5.66
CA THR A 361 -12.29 6.31 -5.77
C THR A 361 -11.03 7.15 -5.90
N VAL A 362 -10.93 7.92 -6.99
CA VAL A 362 -9.82 8.85 -7.24
C VAL A 362 -10.36 10.26 -7.35
N THR A 363 -9.86 11.17 -6.52
CA THR A 363 -10.29 12.57 -6.50
C THR A 363 -9.13 13.55 -6.53
N HIS A 364 -9.28 14.68 -7.25
CA HIS A 364 -8.30 15.78 -7.27
C HIS A 364 -6.85 15.33 -7.55
N SER A 365 -6.68 14.29 -8.34
CA SER A 365 -5.43 13.55 -8.49
C SER A 365 -5.01 13.45 -9.96
N LYS A 366 -3.82 12.89 -10.18
CA LYS A 366 -3.26 12.67 -11.51
C LYS A 366 -2.88 11.19 -11.70
N VAL A 367 -3.32 10.59 -12.79
CA VAL A 367 -2.89 9.26 -13.26
C VAL A 367 -2.19 9.47 -14.60
N ILE A 368 -0.86 9.52 -14.61
CA ILE A 368 -0.11 10.03 -15.78
C ILE A 368 1.08 9.19 -16.19
N GLY A 369 1.30 9.07 -17.50
CA GLY A 369 2.51 8.43 -18.04
C GLY A 369 2.64 6.94 -17.71
N ASN A 370 1.57 6.28 -17.26
CA ASN A 370 1.61 4.86 -16.91
C ASN A 370 1.49 3.99 -18.17
N VAL A 371 2.05 2.78 -18.10
CA VAL A 371 2.14 1.87 -19.24
C VAL A 371 1.66 0.47 -18.87
N ALA A 372 0.69 -0.04 -19.62
CA ALA A 372 0.29 -1.44 -19.64
C ALA A 372 0.80 -2.10 -20.93
N CYS A 373 1.13 -3.38 -20.85
CA CYS A 373 1.45 -4.21 -22.02
C CYS A 373 0.24 -5.02 -22.50
N ASP A 374 -0.93 -4.74 -21.93
CA ASP A 374 -2.22 -5.22 -22.41
C ASP A 374 -3.21 -4.03 -22.29
N ASP A 375 -4.24 -4.13 -21.46
CA ASP A 375 -5.30 -3.14 -21.33
C ASP A 375 -5.09 -2.11 -20.21
N GLY A 376 -5.76 -0.97 -20.32
CA GLY A 376 -5.89 -0.01 -19.23
C GLY A 376 -4.56 0.65 -18.88
N GLY A 377 -3.99 1.39 -19.83
CA GLY A 377 -2.67 2.01 -19.67
C GLY A 377 -2.54 2.86 -18.40
N GLY A 378 -3.60 3.60 -18.07
CA GLY A 378 -3.72 4.31 -16.79
C GLY A 378 -4.42 3.46 -15.74
N ILE A 379 -5.67 3.08 -16.02
CA ILE A 379 -6.57 2.36 -15.12
C ILE A 379 -7.20 1.21 -15.88
N TRP A 380 -7.25 0.05 -15.26
CA TRP A 380 -8.05 -1.09 -15.69
C TRP A 380 -9.09 -1.41 -14.61
N ASN A 381 -10.34 -1.55 -15.02
CA ASN A 381 -11.47 -1.87 -14.14
C ASN A 381 -12.36 -2.93 -14.80
N ASP A 382 -12.50 -4.06 -14.14
CA ASP A 382 -13.32 -5.20 -14.58
C ASP A 382 -13.92 -5.87 -13.34
N GLY A 383 -14.62 -6.98 -13.54
CA GLY A 383 -15.36 -7.70 -12.52
C GLY A 383 -16.59 -6.90 -12.08
N ASP A 384 -17.11 -7.17 -10.90
CA ASP A 384 -18.21 -6.39 -10.33
C ASP A 384 -17.68 -5.13 -9.59
N SER A 385 -16.62 -4.51 -10.12
CA SER A 385 -15.83 -3.47 -9.44
C SER A 385 -16.30 -2.04 -9.70
N GLU A 386 -16.48 -1.23 -8.65
CA GLU A 386 -16.86 0.17 -8.74
C GLU A 386 -15.66 1.10 -9.01
N LEU A 387 -15.80 2.05 -9.96
CA LEU A 387 -14.83 3.12 -10.17
C LEU A 387 -15.49 4.52 -10.22
N THR A 388 -14.96 5.43 -9.41
CA THR A 388 -15.32 6.86 -9.44
C THR A 388 -14.09 7.74 -9.66
N LEU A 389 -14.14 8.57 -10.71
CA LEU A 389 -13.14 9.59 -11.00
C LEU A 389 -13.75 10.99 -10.90
N GLU A 390 -13.23 11.83 -10.01
CA GLU A 390 -13.69 13.21 -9.82
C GLU A 390 -12.52 14.21 -9.77
N HIS A 391 -12.53 15.23 -10.63
CA HIS A 391 -11.43 16.19 -10.71
C HIS A 391 -10.06 15.53 -10.97
N VAL A 392 -10.05 14.47 -11.79
CA VAL A 392 -8.84 13.70 -12.11
C VAL A 392 -8.29 14.10 -13.46
N VAL A 393 -6.97 14.12 -13.58
CA VAL A 393 -6.28 14.20 -14.87
C VAL A 393 -5.67 12.83 -15.18
N VAL A 394 -6.22 12.15 -16.18
CA VAL A 394 -5.71 10.91 -16.76
C VAL A 394 -4.97 11.28 -18.04
N ALA A 395 -3.63 11.25 -18.05
CA ALA A 395 -2.89 11.79 -19.19
C ALA A 395 -1.60 11.08 -19.57
N GLY A 396 -1.34 10.96 -20.87
CA GLY A 396 -0.11 10.38 -21.40
C GLY A 396 0.07 8.90 -21.05
N ASN A 397 -1.02 8.21 -20.69
CA ASN A 397 -0.98 6.78 -20.38
C ASN A 397 -1.03 5.96 -21.67
N LYS A 398 -0.46 4.76 -21.64
CA LYS A 398 -0.34 3.89 -22.80
C LYS A 398 -0.75 2.44 -22.51
N ALA A 399 -1.70 1.93 -23.28
CA ALA A 399 -2.00 0.50 -23.42
C ALA A 399 -1.43 0.03 -24.77
N THR A 400 -1.11 -1.27 -24.87
CA THR A 400 -0.78 -1.86 -26.18
C THR A 400 -1.99 -2.49 -26.85
N ASP A 401 -3.06 -2.75 -26.10
CA ASP A 401 -4.35 -3.17 -26.64
C ASP A 401 -5.38 -2.05 -26.39
N ASP A 402 -6.29 -2.18 -25.42
CA ASP A 402 -7.42 -1.26 -25.24
C ASP A 402 -7.29 -0.29 -24.05
N GLY A 403 -8.01 0.83 -24.13
CA GLY A 403 -8.20 1.73 -23.00
C GLY A 403 -6.92 2.43 -22.56
N GLY A 404 -6.34 3.26 -23.43
CA GLY A 404 -5.06 3.93 -23.16
C GLY A 404 -5.06 4.71 -21.84
N GLY A 405 -6.16 5.42 -21.54
CA GLY A 405 -6.39 6.06 -20.25
C GLY A 405 -7.12 5.17 -19.25
N LEU A 406 -8.25 4.60 -19.66
CA LEU A 406 -9.09 3.73 -18.85
C LEU A 406 -9.68 2.61 -19.72
N PHE A 407 -9.54 1.37 -19.25
CA PHE A 407 -10.34 0.22 -19.71
C PHE A 407 -11.42 -0.07 -18.66
N HIS A 408 -12.67 -0.22 -19.10
CA HIS A 408 -13.82 -0.55 -18.26
C HIS A 408 -14.66 -1.65 -18.89
N ASP A 409 -14.75 -2.81 -18.23
CA ASP A 409 -15.65 -3.93 -18.60
C ASP A 409 -16.40 -4.50 -17.37
N SER A 410 -16.50 -3.69 -16.31
CA SER A 410 -17.18 -4.08 -15.08
C SER A 410 -18.69 -3.90 -15.14
N SER A 411 -19.44 -4.84 -14.54
CA SER A 411 -20.91 -4.77 -14.47
C SER A 411 -21.42 -3.63 -13.57
N ALA A 412 -20.54 -3.09 -12.72
CA ALA A 412 -20.83 -1.94 -11.88
C ALA A 412 -20.76 -0.62 -12.66
N VAL A 413 -21.49 0.39 -12.19
CA VAL A 413 -21.57 1.67 -12.89
C VAL A 413 -20.33 2.52 -12.63
N VAL A 414 -19.63 2.89 -13.70
CA VAL A 414 -18.51 3.84 -13.61
C VAL A 414 -18.99 5.28 -13.77
N VAL A 415 -18.45 6.15 -12.91
CA VAL A 415 -18.77 7.57 -12.89
C VAL A 415 -17.51 8.41 -13.04
N VAL A 416 -17.46 9.19 -14.12
CA VAL A 416 -16.37 10.13 -14.41
C VAL A 416 -16.92 11.55 -14.45
N ARG A 417 -16.48 12.41 -13.54
CA ARG A 417 -16.93 13.81 -13.50
C ARG A 417 -15.81 14.83 -13.34
N HIS A 418 -15.97 15.98 -13.97
CA HIS A 418 -15.06 17.12 -13.85
C HIS A 418 -13.59 16.78 -14.13
N SER A 419 -13.35 15.80 -15.00
CA SER A 419 -12.04 15.20 -15.22
C SER A 419 -11.48 15.52 -16.60
N LYS A 420 -10.26 15.07 -16.86
CA LYS A 420 -9.60 15.23 -18.16
C LYS A 420 -8.89 13.94 -18.58
N PHE A 421 -9.09 13.55 -19.83
CA PHE A 421 -8.40 12.47 -20.52
C PHE A 421 -7.56 13.09 -21.63
N LEU A 422 -6.25 13.18 -21.43
CA LEU A 422 -5.35 13.94 -22.29
C LEU A 422 -4.22 13.08 -22.85
N ASP A 423 -4.04 13.09 -24.17
CA ASP A 423 -2.88 12.49 -24.82
C ASP A 423 -2.63 11.01 -24.44
N ASN A 424 -3.68 10.26 -24.14
CA ASN A 424 -3.57 8.82 -23.86
C ASN A 424 -3.55 8.02 -25.17
N THR A 425 -2.90 6.86 -25.17
CA THR A 425 -2.71 6.03 -26.37
C THR A 425 -3.09 4.58 -26.11
N ALA A 426 -4.00 4.04 -26.92
CA ALA A 426 -4.28 2.61 -27.03
C ALA A 426 -3.67 2.07 -28.33
N GLY A 427 -3.37 0.77 -28.37
CA GLY A 427 -2.91 0.11 -29.58
C GLY A 427 -4.05 -0.34 -30.49
N ASP A 428 -5.23 -0.63 -29.92
CA ASP A 428 -6.43 -0.98 -30.68
C ASP A 428 -7.58 0.00 -30.39
N ASN A 429 -8.31 -0.13 -29.28
CA ASN A 429 -9.55 0.61 -29.07
C ASN A 429 -9.47 1.59 -27.88
N GLY A 430 -10.11 2.75 -28.02
CA GLY A 430 -10.40 3.61 -26.88
C GLY A 430 -9.16 4.32 -26.32
N GLY A 431 -8.59 5.26 -27.08
CA GLY A 431 -7.34 5.91 -26.70
C GLY A 431 -7.43 6.62 -25.36
N GLY A 432 -8.56 7.29 -25.10
CA GLY A 432 -8.93 7.79 -23.78
C GLY A 432 -9.60 6.72 -22.94
N ILE A 433 -10.71 6.16 -23.42
CA ILE A 433 -11.55 5.18 -22.72
C ILE A 433 -11.97 4.06 -23.68
N PHE A 434 -11.82 2.81 -23.24
CA PHE A 434 -12.64 1.69 -23.70
C PHE A 434 -13.77 1.45 -22.70
N ASN A 435 -15.00 1.31 -23.20
CA ASN A 435 -16.20 1.08 -22.39
C ASN A 435 -16.97 -0.15 -22.90
N GLY A 436 -16.92 -1.24 -22.15
CA GLY A 436 -17.69 -2.47 -22.36
C GLY A 436 -19.07 -2.47 -21.70
N GLU A 437 -19.26 -1.65 -20.67
CA GLU A 437 -20.45 -1.74 -19.79
C GLU A 437 -21.05 -0.34 -19.50
N ARG A 438 -21.72 -0.14 -18.35
CA ARG A 438 -22.42 1.11 -18.04
C ARG A 438 -21.48 2.21 -17.52
N MET A 439 -21.41 3.32 -18.25
CA MET A 439 -20.59 4.49 -17.87
C MET A 439 -21.33 5.83 -17.97
N ASN A 440 -21.14 6.67 -16.96
CA ASN A 440 -21.64 8.04 -16.91
C ASN A 440 -20.49 9.05 -16.89
N ILE A 441 -20.44 9.92 -17.91
CA ILE A 441 -19.43 10.97 -18.06
C ILE A 441 -20.09 12.35 -17.95
N TYR A 442 -19.59 13.19 -17.05
CA TYR A 442 -20.10 14.55 -16.83
C TYR A 442 -19.00 15.61 -16.77
N ALA A 443 -19.15 16.69 -17.54
CA ALA A 443 -18.27 17.86 -17.46
C ALA A 443 -16.77 17.51 -17.61
N THR A 444 -16.46 16.59 -18.53
CA THR A 444 -15.12 16.03 -18.73
C THR A 444 -14.55 16.44 -20.09
N GLU A 445 -13.23 16.60 -20.18
CA GLU A 445 -12.51 16.96 -21.40
C GLU A 445 -11.69 15.77 -21.92
N PHE A 446 -11.86 15.41 -23.19
CA PHE A 446 -11.06 14.43 -23.93
C PHE A 446 -10.31 15.14 -25.04
N LYS A 447 -8.98 15.10 -25.00
CA LYS A 447 -8.16 15.78 -25.99
C LYS A 447 -6.85 15.05 -26.29
N GLY A 448 -6.50 14.96 -27.57
CA GLY A 448 -5.22 14.42 -28.01
C GLY A 448 -5.08 12.90 -27.85
N ASN A 449 -6.17 12.20 -27.49
CA ASN A 449 -6.11 10.76 -27.30
C ASN A 449 -6.05 10.03 -28.66
N HIS A 450 -5.37 8.88 -28.68
CA HIS A 450 -5.01 8.15 -29.90
C HIS A 450 -5.31 6.64 -29.78
N ALA A 451 -5.93 6.05 -30.78
CA ALA A 451 -6.17 4.60 -30.90
C ALA A 451 -6.30 4.19 -32.38
N GLU A 452 -6.47 2.91 -32.70
CA GLU A 452 -6.92 2.48 -34.03
C GLU A 452 -8.39 2.81 -34.22
N GLU A 453 -9.23 2.56 -33.21
CA GLU A 453 -10.65 2.90 -33.17
C GLU A 453 -11.02 3.67 -31.89
N GLY A 454 -11.92 4.65 -32.01
CA GLY A 454 -12.37 5.42 -30.84
C GLY A 454 -11.23 6.19 -30.18
N GLY A 455 -10.61 7.13 -30.89
CA GLY A 455 -9.45 7.88 -30.40
C GLY A 455 -9.65 8.46 -29.01
N ALA A 456 -10.82 9.07 -28.76
CA ALA A 456 -11.23 9.47 -27.41
C ALA A 456 -11.89 8.33 -26.66
N ILE A 457 -12.96 7.77 -27.23
CA ILE A 457 -13.82 6.78 -26.57
C ILE A 457 -14.21 5.72 -27.59
N TYR A 458 -14.01 4.47 -27.22
CA TYR A 458 -14.64 3.31 -27.84
C TYR A 458 -15.73 2.79 -26.91
N ASN A 459 -16.96 2.66 -27.43
CA ASN A 459 -18.09 2.07 -26.74
C ASN A 459 -18.44 0.75 -27.41
N ASP A 460 -18.25 -0.35 -26.71
CA ASP A 460 -18.48 -1.69 -27.22
C ASP A 460 -19.98 -2.06 -27.27
N GLY A 461 -20.30 -3.23 -27.81
CA GLY A 461 -21.67 -3.69 -28.04
C GLY A 461 -22.55 -3.76 -26.79
N ASP A 462 -21.97 -4.10 -25.64
CA ASP A 462 -22.68 -4.14 -24.35
C ASP A 462 -22.64 -2.77 -23.63
N GLY A 463 -21.88 -1.80 -24.15
CA GLY A 463 -21.67 -0.49 -23.54
C GLY A 463 -22.90 0.40 -23.52
N ASP A 464 -23.24 0.91 -22.32
CA ASP A 464 -24.28 1.92 -22.08
C ASP A 464 -23.64 3.23 -21.61
N LEU A 465 -23.36 4.12 -22.56
CA LEU A 465 -22.59 5.33 -22.35
C LEU A 465 -23.48 6.58 -22.36
N ALA A 466 -23.50 7.30 -21.24
CA ALA A 466 -24.15 8.61 -21.14
C ALA A 466 -23.12 9.73 -20.95
N ILE A 467 -23.07 10.68 -21.88
CA ILE A 467 -22.15 11.82 -21.84
C ILE A 467 -22.93 13.12 -21.74
N ARG A 468 -22.56 13.95 -20.76
CA ARG A 468 -23.22 15.23 -20.48
C ARG A 468 -22.22 16.35 -20.28
N THR A 469 -22.48 17.51 -20.90
CA THR A 469 -21.74 18.77 -20.69
C THR A 469 -20.21 18.60 -20.89
N SER A 470 -19.80 17.72 -21.80
CA SER A 470 -18.39 17.34 -21.99
C SER A 470 -17.79 17.89 -23.30
N LYS A 471 -16.46 17.81 -23.45
CA LYS A 471 -15.74 18.23 -24.65
C LYS A 471 -14.86 17.10 -25.16
N ILE A 472 -15.07 16.67 -26.40
CA ILE A 472 -14.32 15.61 -27.07
C ILE A 472 -13.75 16.19 -28.35
N VAL A 473 -12.48 16.61 -28.29
CA VAL A 473 -11.85 17.43 -29.32
C VAL A 473 -10.41 17.01 -29.61
N TYR A 474 -9.99 17.07 -30.88
CA TYR A 474 -8.61 16.80 -31.28
C TYR A 474 -8.10 15.40 -30.90
N ASN A 475 -8.97 14.41 -30.92
CA ASN A 475 -8.61 13.01 -30.74
C ASN A 475 -8.47 12.33 -32.10
N PHE A 476 -7.67 11.27 -32.16
CA PHE A 476 -7.24 10.64 -33.41
C PHE A 476 -7.48 9.13 -33.40
N ALA A 477 -8.07 8.63 -34.48
CA ALA A 477 -8.14 7.21 -34.78
C ALA A 477 -7.29 6.90 -36.03
N ALA A 478 -6.45 5.87 -35.96
CA ALA A 478 -5.55 5.49 -37.05
C ALA A 478 -6.26 4.73 -38.17
N ASN A 479 -7.34 3.99 -37.86
CA ASN A 479 -8.11 3.30 -38.88
C ASN A 479 -8.82 4.31 -39.80
N THR A 480 -8.51 4.29 -41.10
CA THR A 480 -9.23 5.11 -42.10
C THR A 480 -9.88 4.24 -43.18
N GLY A 481 -10.03 2.94 -42.93
CA GLY A 481 -10.35 1.92 -43.94
C GLY A 481 -11.76 2.05 -44.53
N THR A 482 -12.73 2.54 -43.77
CA THR A 482 -14.11 2.75 -44.24
C THR A 482 -14.76 4.00 -43.64
N ALA A 483 -15.93 4.39 -44.17
CA ALA A 483 -16.75 5.46 -43.60
C ALA A 483 -17.39 5.09 -42.24
N ASN A 484 -17.39 3.81 -41.88
CA ASN A 484 -17.93 3.27 -40.63
C ASN A 484 -16.80 2.75 -39.72
N SER A 485 -15.55 3.11 -40.00
CA SER A 485 -14.35 2.74 -39.23
C SER A 485 -13.52 3.98 -38.95
N GLY A 486 -12.93 4.09 -37.77
CA GLY A 486 -12.06 5.19 -37.38
C GLY A 486 -12.82 6.42 -36.93
N ALA A 487 -13.35 6.42 -35.72
CA ALA A 487 -13.80 7.65 -35.08
C ALA A 487 -12.70 8.20 -34.18
N GLY A 488 -12.18 9.39 -34.50
CA GLY A 488 -11.24 10.05 -33.61
C GLY A 488 -11.91 10.43 -32.29
N GLY A 489 -13.18 10.85 -32.33
CA GLY A 489 -13.96 11.15 -31.12
C GLY A 489 -14.53 9.88 -30.52
N ILE A 490 -15.78 9.56 -30.85
CA ILE A 490 -16.52 8.43 -30.25
C ILE A 490 -16.80 7.37 -31.32
N PHE A 491 -16.30 6.16 -31.10
CA PHE A 491 -16.71 4.97 -31.87
C PHE A 491 -17.75 4.20 -31.06
N ASN A 492 -18.90 3.90 -31.65
CA ASN A 492 -19.95 3.10 -31.00
C ASN A 492 -20.19 1.81 -31.78
N ASP A 493 -19.70 0.69 -31.26
CA ASP A 493 -19.84 -0.62 -31.91
C ASP A 493 -21.11 -1.34 -31.48
N ASN A 494 -22.26 -0.86 -31.95
CA ASN A 494 -23.59 -1.42 -31.63
C ASN A 494 -24.06 -1.25 -30.16
N GLY A 495 -23.29 -0.56 -29.32
CA GLY A 495 -23.72 -0.16 -27.99
C GLY A 495 -24.70 1.03 -27.99
N THR A 496 -24.99 1.55 -26.79
CA THR A 496 -25.86 2.70 -26.59
C THR A 496 -25.05 3.94 -26.20
N VAL A 497 -25.24 5.04 -26.94
CA VAL A 497 -24.66 6.35 -26.60
C VAL A 497 -25.75 7.41 -26.49
N VAL A 498 -25.78 8.10 -25.36
CA VAL A 498 -26.65 9.25 -25.10
C VAL A 498 -25.82 10.51 -24.89
N LEU A 499 -26.01 11.50 -25.77
CA LEU A 499 -25.38 12.81 -25.69
C LEU A 499 -26.40 13.89 -25.29
N ASP A 500 -26.01 14.81 -24.41
CA ASP A 500 -26.77 16.05 -24.19
C ASP A 500 -26.46 17.14 -25.23
N ASP A 501 -27.30 18.17 -25.29
CA ASP A 501 -27.17 19.31 -26.20
C ASP A 501 -25.99 20.24 -25.88
N LYS A 502 -25.33 20.04 -24.73
CA LYS A 502 -24.17 20.81 -24.28
C LYS A 502 -22.84 20.12 -24.58
N THR A 503 -22.86 18.84 -24.93
CA THR A 503 -21.65 18.09 -25.25
C THR A 503 -21.13 18.48 -26.63
N ILE A 504 -19.84 18.79 -26.70
CA ILE A 504 -19.17 19.20 -27.93
C ILE A 504 -18.28 18.04 -28.39
N VAL A 505 -18.60 17.44 -29.53
CA VAL A 505 -17.72 16.51 -30.24
C VAL A 505 -17.31 17.16 -31.56
N ALA A 506 -16.05 17.57 -31.67
CA ALA A 506 -15.61 18.35 -32.83
C ALA A 506 -14.10 18.24 -33.06
N LYS A 507 -13.67 18.40 -34.32
CA LYS A 507 -12.25 18.46 -34.71
C LYS A 507 -11.48 17.19 -34.30
N ASN A 508 -12.13 16.05 -34.33
CA ASN A 508 -11.46 14.76 -34.19
C ASN A 508 -11.18 14.18 -35.58
N GLU A 509 -10.12 13.39 -35.70
CA GLU A 509 -9.64 12.84 -36.96
C GLU A 509 -9.71 11.30 -36.94
N PRO A 510 -10.15 10.66 -38.03
CA PRO A 510 -10.58 11.25 -39.28
C PRO A 510 -12.00 11.85 -39.23
N ARG A 511 -12.75 11.62 -38.14
CA ARG A 511 -14.10 12.14 -37.92
C ARG A 511 -14.47 12.18 -36.45
N ASN A 512 -15.58 12.84 -36.13
CA ASN A 512 -16.06 12.99 -34.76
C ASN A 512 -16.67 11.71 -34.20
N CYS A 513 -17.54 11.04 -34.97
CA CYS A 513 -18.28 9.89 -34.50
C CYS A 513 -18.52 8.84 -35.58
N VAL A 514 -18.66 7.60 -35.13
CA VAL A 514 -19.26 6.48 -35.87
C VAL A 514 -20.42 5.94 -35.04
N ASP A 515 -21.60 5.84 -35.65
CA ASP A 515 -22.82 5.26 -35.05
C ASP A 515 -23.27 5.87 -33.72
N VAL A 516 -23.08 7.19 -33.56
CA VAL A 516 -23.56 7.97 -32.40
C VAL A 516 -24.72 8.89 -32.79
N PRO A 517 -25.96 8.64 -32.30
CA PRO A 517 -27.09 9.51 -32.56
C PRO A 517 -26.87 10.95 -32.09
N GLY A 518 -27.19 11.92 -32.95
CA GLY A 518 -27.05 13.34 -32.63
C GLY A 518 -25.63 13.90 -32.72
N CYS A 519 -24.63 13.08 -33.08
CA CYS A 519 -23.28 13.55 -33.34
C CYS A 519 -23.07 13.94 -34.80
N ALA A 520 -22.51 15.13 -35.05
CA ALA A 520 -22.19 15.62 -36.38
C ALA A 520 -20.73 15.32 -36.75
N ASN A 521 -20.48 14.88 -37.98
CA ASN A 521 -19.14 14.63 -38.53
C ASN A 521 -18.55 15.82 -39.27
#